data_AF-A0A9D2A991-F1
#
_entry.id   AF-A0A9D2A991-F1
#
_cell.length_a   1.000
_cell.length_b   1.000
_cell.length_c   1.000
_cell.angle_alpha   90.00
_cell.angle_beta   90.00
_cell.angle_gamma   90.00
#
_symmetry.space_group_name_H-M   'P 1'
#
loop_
_entity.id
_entity.type
_entity.pdbx_description
1 polymer ?
#
loop_
_entity_poly.entity_id
_entity_poly.type
_entity_poly.pdbx_seq_one_letter_code
_entity_poly.pdbx_strand_id
1 'polypeptide(L)' 'VKARRGRGFGHPLESIDQQKLRRLHLLVNEYAAQRRSWAAGCRVDVVSVVLGPGSLDGVIAPDIEHLQDVTL' A
#
# COMPACT_ATOMS: atom_id res chain seq x y z
N VAL A 1 0.44 -0.26 2.47
CA VAL A 1 0.61 1.19 2.78
C VAL A 1 2.08 1.56 2.63
N LYS A 2 2.39 2.68 2.00
CA LYS A 2 3.74 3.22 1.88
C LYS A 2 3.74 4.72 2.17
N ALA A 3 4.47 5.11 3.21
CA ALA A 3 4.60 6.51 3.62
C ALA A 3 5.95 7.12 3.21
N ARG A 4 5.97 8.42 2.91
CA ARG A 4 7.17 9.25 2.73
C ARG A 4 6.97 10.65 3.32
N ARG A 5 8.06 11.32 3.71
CA ARG A 5 8.06 12.73 4.16
C ARG A 5 8.13 13.76 3.01
N GLY A 6 7.95 13.30 1.77
CA GLY A 6 8.12 14.11 0.56
C GLY A 6 8.41 13.25 -0.66
N ARG A 7 8.45 13.88 -1.84
CA ARG A 7 8.60 13.21 -3.15
C ARG A 7 10.01 13.30 -3.75
N GLY A 8 11.01 13.79 -3.00
CA GLY A 8 12.39 13.97 -3.49
C GLY A 8 13.11 12.67 -3.89
N PHE A 9 12.54 11.51 -3.57
CA PHE A 9 13.05 10.18 -3.94
C PHE A 9 12.02 9.38 -4.75
N GLY A 10 11.20 10.10 -5.54
CA GLY A 10 10.10 9.52 -6.30
C GLY A 10 8.83 9.34 -5.50
N HIS A 11 7.78 8.96 -6.21
CA HIS A 11 6.44 8.77 -5.68
C HIS A 11 6.36 7.48 -4.83
N PRO A 12 5.59 7.41 -3.73
CA PRO A 12 5.45 6.17 -2.96
C PRO A 12 4.96 4.99 -3.80
N LEU A 13 4.04 5.22 -4.75
CA LEU A 13 3.51 4.17 -5.64
C LEU A 13 4.59 3.59 -6.57
N GLU A 14 5.52 4.40 -7.08
CA GLU A 14 6.63 3.94 -7.92
C GLU A 14 7.54 2.94 -7.19
N SER A 15 7.57 3.00 -5.86
CA SER A 15 8.37 2.06 -5.06
C SER A 15 7.70 0.71 -4.86
N ILE A 16 6.47 0.51 -5.36
CA ILE A 16 5.74 -0.77 -5.31
C ILE A 16 5.99 -1.51 -6.62
N ASP A 17 7.10 -2.25 -6.66
CA ASP A 17 7.50 -3.06 -7.81
C ASP A 17 6.77 -4.42 -7.87
N GLN A 18 6.90 -5.11 -9.00
CA GLN A 18 6.32 -6.44 -9.22
C GLN A 18 6.77 -7.48 -8.18
N GLN A 19 8.02 -7.37 -7.69
CA GLN A 19 8.53 -8.31 -6.69
C GLN A 19 7.79 -8.15 -5.35
N LYS A 20 7.53 -6.90 -4.93
CA LYS A 20 6.74 -6.59 -3.75
C LYS A 20 5.30 -7.02 -3.91
N LEU A 21 4.67 -6.74 -5.05
CA LEU A 21 3.31 -7.18 -5.33
C LEU A 21 3.20 -8.71 -5.28
N ARG A 22 4.14 -9.43 -5.90
CA ARG A 22 4.17 -10.90 -5.87
C ARG A 22 4.25 -11.43 -4.45
N ARG A 23 5.11 -10.84 -3.62
CA ARG A 23 5.24 -11.24 -2.22
C ARG A 23 3.95 -10.98 -1.43
N LEU A 24 3.27 -9.86 -1.65
CA LEU A 24 2.00 -9.55 -0.99
C LEU A 24 0.90 -10.53 -1.38
N HIS A 25 0.76 -10.84 -2.68
CA HIS A 25 -0.19 -11.84 -3.17
C HIS A 25 0.05 -13.22 -2.55
N LEU A 26 1.31 -13.66 -2.45
CA LEU A 26 1.65 -14.92 -1.77
C LEU A 26 1.26 -14.91 -0.30
N LEU A 27 1.56 -13.84 0.43
CA LEU A 27 1.23 -13.71 1.86
C LEU A 27 -0.27 -13.71 2.12
N VAL A 28 -1.04 -13.03 1.27
CA VAL A 28 -2.49 -13.00 1.40
C VAL A 28 -3.10 -14.38 1.15
N ASN A 29 -2.61 -15.11 0.14
CA ASN A 29 -3.05 -16.48 -0.14
C ASN A 29 -2.73 -17.43 1.03
N GLU A 30 -1.52 -17.34 1.59
CA GLU A 30 -1.11 -18.14 2.75
C GLU A 30 -1.99 -17.83 3.98
N TYR A 31 -2.24 -16.55 4.25
CA TYR A 31 -3.12 -16.12 5.33
C TYR A 31 -4.55 -16.66 5.15
N ALA A 32 -5.10 -16.58 3.94
CA ALA A 32 -6.42 -17.11 3.64
C ALA A 32 -6.51 -18.63 3.81
N ALA A 33 -5.45 -19.36 3.45
CA ALA A 33 -5.31 -20.80 3.69
C ALA A 33 -5.35 -21.16 5.16
N GLN A 34 -4.59 -20.47 5.99
CA GLN A 34 -4.57 -20.71 7.44
C GLN A 34 -5.91 -20.39 8.11
N ARG A 35 -6.65 -19.42 7.60
CA ARG A 35 -7.94 -18.98 8.16
C ARG A 35 -9.16 -19.69 7.56
N ARG A 36 -8.99 -20.62 6.60
CA ARG A 36 -10.08 -21.25 5.83
C ARG A 36 -11.04 -20.22 5.21
N SER A 37 -10.51 -19.05 4.81
CA SER A 37 -11.30 -17.89 4.39
C SER A 37 -11.34 -17.70 2.86
N TRP A 38 -11.12 -18.77 2.10
CA TRP A 38 -11.01 -18.73 0.63
C TRP A 38 -12.22 -18.11 -0.08
N ALA A 39 -13.40 -18.23 0.52
CA ALA A 39 -14.64 -17.74 -0.07
C ALA A 39 -14.75 -16.20 -0.10
N ALA A 40 -13.93 -15.47 0.67
CA ALA A 40 -14.11 -14.02 0.84
C ALA A 40 -13.55 -13.17 -0.31
N GLY A 41 -12.80 -13.75 -1.25
CA GLY A 41 -12.04 -12.98 -2.25
C GLY A 41 -10.90 -12.21 -1.59
N CYS A 42 -9.68 -12.41 -2.07
CA CYS A 42 -8.49 -11.75 -1.54
C CYS A 42 -8.00 -10.71 -2.54
N ARG A 43 -7.73 -9.48 -2.08
CA ARG A 43 -7.16 -8.42 -2.91
C ARG A 43 -6.00 -7.73 -2.22
N VAL A 44 -5.16 -7.08 -3.01
CA VAL A 44 -4.04 -6.27 -2.53
C VAL A 44 -4.28 -4.81 -2.89
N ASP A 45 -4.50 -3.97 -1.89
CA ASP A 45 -4.65 -2.53 -2.07
C ASP A 45 -3.34 -1.81 -1.72
N VAL A 46 -3.03 -0.74 -2.44
CA VAL A 46 -1.88 0.12 -2.18
C VAL A 46 -2.36 1.50 -1.74
N VAL A 47 -1.91 1.93 -0.56
CA VAL A 47 -2.16 3.27 -0.05
C VAL A 47 -0.84 4.03 0.03
N SER A 48 -0.71 5.09 -0.77
CA SER A 48 0.35 6.09 -0.73
C SER A 48 0.02 7.12 0.33
N VAL A 49 1.01 7.51 1.14
CA VAL A 49 0.86 8.60 2.10
C VAL A 49 2.09 9.51 2.01
N VAL A 50 1.89 10.78 1.66
CA VAL A 50 2.95 11.79 1.64
C VAL A 50 2.69 12.82 2.74
N LEU A 51 3.59 12.84 3.71
CA LEU A 51 3.60 13.74 4.85
C LEU A 51 4.48 14.94 4.50
N GLY A 52 3.86 16.03 4.03
CA GLY A 52 4.56 17.28 3.76
C GLY A 52 4.95 18.03 5.05
N PRO A 53 5.64 19.17 4.94
CA PRO A 53 5.83 20.09 6.06
C PRO A 53 4.48 20.46 6.70
N GLY A 54 4.39 20.40 8.03
CA GLY A 54 3.14 20.67 8.76
C GLY A 54 2.13 19.51 8.79
N SER A 55 2.39 18.38 8.10
CA SER A 55 1.46 17.24 8.12
C SER A 55 1.46 16.45 9.43
N LEU A 56 2.60 16.40 10.12
CA LEU A 56 2.70 15.70 11.41
C LEU A 56 2.03 16.47 12.55
N ASP A 57 2.04 17.80 12.46
CA ASP A 57 1.44 18.69 13.46
C ASP A 57 -0.06 18.93 13.18
N GLY A 58 -0.63 18.25 12.18
CA GLY A 58 -2.04 18.37 11.80
C GLY A 58 -2.42 19.68 11.09
N VAL A 59 -1.44 20.54 10.79
CA VAL A 59 -1.65 21.83 10.12
C VAL A 59 -2.04 21.63 8.65
N ILE A 60 -1.45 20.63 8.00
CA ILE A 60 -1.74 20.30 6.59
C ILE A 60 -2.17 18.84 6.51
N ALA A 61 -3.28 18.56 5.84
CA ALA A 61 -3.70 17.17 5.62
C ALA A 61 -2.60 16.39 4.86
N PRO A 62 -2.33 15.14 5.22
CA PRO A 62 -1.45 14.30 4.42
C PRO A 62 -2.05 14.07 3.03
N ASP A 63 -1.21 13.99 2.01
CA ASP A 63 -1.65 13.57 0.69
C ASP A 63 -1.74 12.04 0.65
N ILE A 64 -2.92 11.52 0.33
CA ILE A 64 -3.25 10.10 0.38
C ILE A 64 -3.84 9.68 -0.95
N GLU A 65 -3.25 8.65 -1.55
CA GLU A 65 -3.83 7.98 -2.71
C GLU A 65 -4.05 6.50 -2.41
N HIS A 66 -5.15 5.96 -2.92
CA HIS A 66 -5.54 4.56 -2.73
C HIS A 66 -5.78 3.91 -4.08
N LEU A 67 -4.92 2.98 -4.44
CA LEU A 67 -5.13 2.05 -5.55
C LEU A 67 -5.73 0.76 -4.99
N GLN A 68 -6.87 0.38 -5.53
CA GLN A 68 -7.58 -0.83 -5.14
C GLN A 68 -7.24 -1.97 -6.09
N ASP A 69 -7.18 -3.18 -5.53
CA ASP A 69 -7.03 -4.43 -6.29
C ASP A 69 -5.87 -4.41 -7.29
N VAL A 70 -4.68 -4.07 -6.80
CA VAL A 70 -3.46 -4.04 -7.60
C VAL A 70 -3.02 -5.46 -7.93
N THR A 71 -3.18 -5.82 -9.20
CA THR A 71 -2.81 -7.14 -9.73
C THR A 71 -1.32 -7.20 -10.10
N LEU A 72 -0.85 -8.42 -10.39
CA LEU A 72 0.48 -8.67 -10.97
C LEU A 72 0.55 -8.26 -12.44
#